data_AF-A0A543BZD0-F1
#
_entry.id   AF-A0A543BZD0-F1
#
_cell.length_a   1.000
_cell.length_b   1.000
_cell.length_c   1.000
_cell.angle_alpha   90.00
_cell.angle_beta   90.00
_cell.angle_gamma   90.00
#
_symmetry.space_group_name_H-M   'P 1'
#
loop_
_entity.id
_entity.type
_entity.pdbx_description
1 polymer ?
#
loop_
_entity_poly.entity_id
_entity_poly.type
_entity_poly.pdbx_seq_one_letter_code
_entity_poly.pdbx_strand_id
1 'polypeptide(L)'
;MSSASSAQVRPVTEPFVHPALFYRGVQGYLAGTVPFIREGLKLGEPVAVAVPGRNLPLLRSELGDSAAQVRWVDMAQAGRNPGWIIPGVLRGFADAHPDGRVRIIGQPIWPGRSEDEYPACVQHEALINLAFTGRAVTILCPYDADELHPRVLADAAATHPLLIDDDGEHHSAAYAPEDIRETYDPPLAEPDGRPVLLAFDETNLGQARALAAEHARRAGLAADRVMDVELAVNEMAANSLAHGGGAGSLRVWSQDVYLVFEVQDTGFISDPLVGRHPLTLDMAGGRGVLVVNQLSDLVRMHTRPGGTTVRAHFVL
;
A
#
# COMPACT_ATOMS: atom_id res chain seq x y z
N MET A 1 -36.51 -7.61 -45.69
CA MET A 1 -36.44 -7.27 -44.25
C MET A 1 -35.50 -8.30 -43.60
N SER A 2 -34.20 -7.99 -43.55
CA SER A 2 -33.21 -8.85 -42.88
C SER A 2 -33.12 -8.44 -41.41
N SER A 3 -33.47 -9.36 -40.52
CA SER A 3 -33.24 -9.25 -39.09
C SER A 3 -31.75 -9.53 -38.81
N ALA A 4 -31.00 -8.48 -38.51
CA ALA A 4 -29.66 -8.62 -37.95
C ALA A 4 -29.81 -9.09 -36.49
N SER A 5 -29.30 -10.29 -36.22
CA SER A 5 -29.16 -10.84 -34.88
C SER A 5 -28.15 -9.99 -34.10
N SER A 6 -28.62 -9.27 -33.09
CA SER A 6 -27.76 -8.56 -32.14
C SER A 6 -26.98 -9.58 -31.33
N ALA A 7 -25.67 -9.69 -31.57
CA ALA A 7 -24.78 -10.43 -30.71
C ALA A 7 -24.79 -9.79 -29.32
N GLN A 8 -25.39 -10.47 -28.34
CA GLN A 8 -25.24 -10.15 -26.93
C GLN A 8 -23.76 -10.30 -26.56
N VAL A 9 -23.10 -9.17 -26.32
CA VAL A 9 -21.80 -9.14 -25.63
C VAL A 9 -22.04 -9.72 -24.23
N ARG A 10 -21.52 -10.92 -23.96
CA ARG A 10 -21.50 -11.47 -22.60
C ARG A 10 -20.72 -10.48 -21.73
N PRO A 11 -21.22 -10.09 -20.53
CA PRO A 11 -20.42 -9.30 -19.62
C PRO A 11 -19.14 -10.09 -19.34
N VAL A 12 -17.99 -9.51 -19.69
CA VAL A 12 -16.70 -10.05 -19.28
C VAL A 12 -16.68 -9.89 -17.76
N THR A 13 -16.83 -10.99 -17.03
CA THR A 13 -16.64 -10.98 -15.58
C THR A 13 -15.24 -10.48 -15.29
N GLU A 14 -15.15 -9.43 -14.48
CA GLU A 14 -13.88 -8.86 -14.01
C GLU A 14 -13.00 -10.01 -13.47
N PRO A 15 -11.84 -10.29 -14.08
CA PRO A 15 -11.01 -11.41 -13.66
C PRO A 15 -10.34 -11.16 -12.30
N PHE A 16 -10.24 -9.90 -11.86
CA PHE A 16 -9.73 -9.55 -10.55
C PHE A 16 -10.78 -9.77 -9.44
N VAL A 17 -10.37 -10.36 -8.33
CA VAL A 17 -11.25 -10.63 -7.19
C VAL A 17 -10.57 -10.23 -5.88
N HIS A 18 -11.23 -9.40 -5.07
CA HIS A 18 -10.70 -8.83 -3.83
C HIS A 18 -11.63 -9.06 -2.63
N PRO A 19 -11.76 -10.29 -2.12
CA PRO A 19 -12.62 -10.58 -0.97
C PRO A 19 -11.97 -10.20 0.37
N ALA A 20 -12.76 -9.60 1.26
CA ALA A 20 -12.41 -9.53 2.68
C ALA A 20 -12.97 -10.75 3.42
N LEU A 21 -12.12 -11.42 4.21
CA LEU A 21 -12.51 -12.51 5.10
C LEU A 21 -12.64 -11.97 6.52
N PHE A 22 -13.85 -11.95 7.07
CA PHE A 22 -14.09 -11.65 8.47
C PHE A 22 -14.05 -12.95 9.27
N TYR A 23 -13.01 -13.10 10.10
CA TYR A 23 -12.80 -14.33 10.87
C TYR A 23 -12.80 -14.04 12.37
N ARG A 24 -13.03 -15.09 13.17
CA ARG A 24 -12.94 -15.05 14.63
C ARG A 24 -12.02 -16.15 15.14
N GLY A 25 -11.04 -15.74 15.95
CA GLY A 25 -10.00 -16.60 16.50
C GLY A 25 -9.17 -17.39 15.48
N VAL A 26 -8.23 -18.19 16.00
CA VAL A 26 -7.28 -18.95 15.17
C VAL A 26 -7.97 -19.98 14.27
N GLN A 27 -9.03 -20.63 14.75
CA GLN A 27 -9.72 -21.64 13.95
C GLN A 27 -10.48 -21.02 12.77
N GLY A 28 -11.15 -19.88 12.97
CA GLY A 28 -11.79 -19.14 11.88
C GLY A 28 -10.77 -18.64 10.86
N TYR A 29 -9.63 -18.12 11.33
CA TYR A 29 -8.52 -17.72 10.47
C TYR A 29 -8.08 -18.87 9.54
N LEU A 30 -7.72 -20.01 10.13
CA LEU A 30 -7.24 -21.18 9.39
C LEU A 30 -8.32 -21.75 8.45
N ALA A 31 -9.58 -21.80 8.90
CA ALA A 31 -10.70 -22.28 8.10
C ALA A 31 -10.95 -21.41 6.86
N GLY A 32 -10.74 -20.10 6.94
CA GLY A 32 -10.88 -19.21 5.79
C GLY A 32 -9.64 -19.14 4.88
N THR A 33 -8.43 -19.27 5.43
CA THR A 33 -7.20 -19.08 4.64
C THR A 33 -6.61 -20.37 4.07
N VAL A 34 -6.66 -21.49 4.80
CA VAL A 34 -6.00 -22.74 4.36
C VAL A 34 -6.67 -23.36 3.13
N PRO A 35 -8.02 -23.43 3.03
CA PRO A 35 -8.67 -23.91 1.81
C PRO A 35 -8.33 -23.07 0.59
N PHE A 36 -8.28 -21.74 0.73
CA PHE A 36 -7.90 -20.81 -0.34
C PHE A 36 -6.51 -21.14 -0.91
N ILE A 37 -5.53 -21.41 -0.03
CA ILE A 37 -4.16 -21.79 -0.43
C ILE A 37 -4.17 -23.16 -1.11
N ARG A 38 -4.78 -24.17 -0.48
CA ARG A 38 -4.80 -25.55 -1.00
C ARG A 38 -5.49 -25.65 -2.35
N GLU A 39 -6.55 -24.89 -2.57
CA GLU A 39 -7.26 -24.84 -3.85
C GLU A 39 -6.37 -24.26 -4.95
N GLY A 40 -5.69 -23.14 -4.69
CA GLY A 40 -4.72 -22.56 -5.64
C GLY A 40 -3.64 -23.56 -6.05
N LEU A 41 -3.01 -24.21 -5.06
CA LEU A 41 -2.00 -25.24 -5.32
C LEU A 41 -2.55 -26.43 -6.12
N LYS A 42 -3.78 -26.87 -5.83
CA LYS A 42 -4.45 -27.97 -6.57
C LYS A 42 -4.70 -27.61 -8.03
N LEU A 43 -5.02 -26.35 -8.30
CA LEU A 43 -5.28 -25.83 -9.66
C LEU A 43 -3.98 -25.42 -10.40
N GLY A 44 -2.82 -25.49 -9.73
CA GLY A 44 -1.55 -25.03 -10.29
C GLY A 44 -1.43 -23.51 -10.36
N GLU A 45 -2.27 -22.78 -9.62
CA GLU A 45 -2.22 -21.32 -9.50
C GLU A 45 -1.13 -20.93 -8.48
N PRO A 46 -0.16 -20.08 -8.84
CA PRO A 46 0.86 -19.61 -7.91
C PRO A 46 0.24 -18.91 -6.70
N VAL A 47 0.72 -19.26 -5.49
CA VAL A 47 0.20 -18.71 -4.23
C VAL A 47 1.25 -17.92 -3.46
N ALA A 48 0.89 -16.71 -3.03
CA ALA A 48 1.64 -15.94 -2.05
C ALA A 48 0.82 -15.68 -0.78
N VAL A 49 1.50 -15.67 0.36
CA VAL A 49 0.93 -15.34 1.66
C VAL A 49 1.77 -14.24 2.29
N ALA A 50 1.19 -13.04 2.36
CA ALA A 50 1.75 -11.85 2.96
C ALA A 50 0.90 -11.47 4.18
N VAL A 51 1.29 -11.96 5.36
CA VAL A 51 0.56 -11.77 6.63
C VAL A 51 1.54 -11.38 7.75
N PRO A 52 1.09 -10.80 8.88
CA PRO A 52 1.97 -10.49 9.99
C PRO A 52 2.79 -11.71 10.42
N GLY A 53 4.07 -11.51 10.75
CA GLY A 53 5.00 -12.61 11.05
C GLY A 53 4.49 -13.65 12.04
N ARG A 54 3.68 -13.25 13.03
CA ARG A 54 3.05 -14.16 14.00
C ARG A 54 2.11 -15.20 13.38
N ASN A 55 1.50 -14.90 12.23
CA ASN A 55 0.57 -15.79 11.53
C ASN A 55 1.28 -16.76 10.55
N LEU A 56 2.52 -16.46 10.16
CA LEU A 56 3.26 -17.31 9.21
C LEU A 56 3.50 -18.73 9.74
N PRO A 57 3.94 -18.96 11.00
CA PRO A 57 4.12 -20.31 11.53
C PRO A 57 2.81 -21.11 11.60
N LEU A 58 1.69 -20.45 11.92
CA LEU A 58 0.37 -21.09 12.00
C LEU A 58 -0.02 -21.70 10.65
N LEU A 59 0.05 -20.91 9.58
CA LEU A 59 -0.30 -21.36 8.23
C LEU A 59 0.70 -22.41 7.71
N ARG A 60 1.99 -22.26 7.99
CA ARG A 60 3.01 -23.24 7.60
C ARG A 60 2.77 -24.60 8.25
N SER A 61 2.43 -24.60 9.54
CA SER A 61 2.14 -25.83 10.28
C SER A 61 0.94 -26.57 9.68
N GLU A 62 -0.14 -25.85 9.36
CA GLU A 62 -1.36 -26.44 8.77
C GLU A 62 -1.17 -26.95 7.32
N LEU A 63 -0.27 -26.33 6.56
CA LEU A 63 -0.01 -26.75 5.17
C LEU A 63 0.95 -27.94 5.08
N GLY A 64 1.78 -28.19 6.10
CA GLY A 64 2.81 -29.22 6.06
C GLY A 64 3.75 -29.03 4.86
N ASP A 65 4.04 -30.11 4.14
CA ASP A 65 4.97 -30.11 3.00
C ASP A 65 4.55 -29.16 1.86
N SER A 66 3.24 -28.90 1.71
CA SER A 66 2.72 -27.96 0.71
C SER A 66 3.19 -26.52 0.96
N ALA A 67 3.62 -26.18 2.17
CA ALA A 67 4.16 -24.86 2.49
C ALA A 67 5.41 -24.49 1.65
N ALA A 68 6.15 -25.47 1.14
CA ALA A 68 7.31 -25.22 0.27
C ALA A 68 6.94 -24.64 -1.10
N GLN A 69 5.68 -24.78 -1.53
CA GLN A 69 5.16 -24.29 -2.82
C GLN A 69 4.59 -22.86 -2.73
N VAL A 70 4.53 -22.29 -1.52
CA VAL A 70 3.94 -20.97 -1.27
C VAL A 70 5.04 -19.92 -1.11
N ARG A 71 4.85 -18.74 -1.70
CA ARG A 71 5.71 -17.57 -1.41
C ARG A 71 5.27 -16.93 -0.10
N TRP A 72 6.17 -16.83 0.87
CA TRP A 72 5.88 -16.27 2.19
C TRP A 72 6.51 -14.90 2.36
N VAL A 73 5.73 -13.94 2.86
CA VAL A 73 6.17 -12.57 3.13
C VAL A 73 5.67 -12.16 4.50
N ASP A 74 6.57 -11.61 5.33
CA ASP A 74 6.17 -10.99 6.59
C ASP A 74 5.62 -9.58 6.32
N MET A 75 4.31 -9.42 6.46
CA MET A 75 3.64 -8.15 6.20
C MET A 75 3.99 -7.08 7.25
N ALA A 76 4.43 -7.46 8.45
CA ALA A 76 4.89 -6.49 9.44
C ALA A 76 6.21 -5.80 9.01
N GLN A 77 7.01 -6.47 8.17
CA GLN A 77 8.25 -5.93 7.63
C GLN A 77 8.05 -5.33 6.24
N ALA A 78 7.54 -6.13 5.29
CA ALA A 78 7.38 -5.71 3.90
C ALA A 78 6.24 -4.69 3.72
N GLY A 79 5.22 -4.75 4.58
CA GLY A 79 4.07 -3.85 4.57
C GLY A 79 4.13 -2.75 5.61
N ARG A 80 5.29 -2.51 6.26
CA ARG A 80 5.46 -1.38 7.21
C ARG A 80 4.95 -0.07 6.60
N ASN A 81 5.32 0.17 5.34
CA ASN A 81 4.79 1.23 4.50
C ASN A 81 3.71 0.66 3.55
N PRO A 82 2.41 0.99 3.73
CA PRO A 82 1.35 0.56 2.83
C PRO A 82 1.53 1.04 1.39
N GLY A 83 2.29 2.14 1.20
CA GLY A 83 2.78 2.65 -0.08
C GLY A 83 3.42 1.57 -0.97
N TRP A 84 4.23 0.72 -0.35
CA TRP A 84 5.08 -0.26 -1.02
C TRP A 84 4.40 -1.60 -1.31
N ILE A 85 3.27 -1.91 -0.67
CA ILE A 85 2.66 -3.24 -0.74
C ILE A 85 2.20 -3.58 -2.17
N ILE A 86 1.51 -2.67 -2.87
CA ILE A 86 1.11 -2.90 -4.27
C ILE A 86 2.33 -3.16 -5.15
N PRO A 87 3.32 -2.25 -5.27
CA PRO A 87 4.41 -2.44 -6.22
C PRO A 87 5.37 -3.57 -5.81
N GLY A 88 5.76 -3.63 -4.53
CA GLY A 88 6.82 -4.52 -4.07
C GLY A 88 6.38 -5.93 -3.68
N VAL A 89 5.13 -6.08 -3.20
CA VAL A 89 4.63 -7.36 -2.70
C VAL A 89 3.64 -7.97 -3.68
N LEU A 90 2.52 -7.28 -3.94
CA LEU A 90 1.41 -7.83 -4.72
C LEU A 90 1.77 -7.92 -6.20
N ARG A 91 2.17 -6.81 -6.81
CA ARG A 91 2.61 -6.76 -8.22
C ARG A 91 3.95 -7.45 -8.42
N GLY A 92 4.89 -7.31 -7.47
CA GLY A 92 6.16 -8.05 -7.51
C GLY A 92 5.97 -9.57 -7.61
N PHE A 93 4.94 -10.13 -6.95
CA PHE A 93 4.58 -11.54 -7.11
C PHE A 93 3.77 -11.81 -8.39
N ALA A 94 2.69 -11.06 -8.62
CA ALA A 94 1.79 -11.31 -9.74
C ALA A 94 2.47 -11.13 -11.10
N ASP A 95 3.38 -10.16 -11.26
CA ASP A 95 4.09 -9.89 -12.51
C ASP A 95 5.15 -10.98 -12.83
N ALA A 96 5.56 -11.79 -11.85
CA ALA A 96 6.41 -12.96 -12.07
C ALA A 96 5.66 -14.16 -12.69
N HIS A 97 4.33 -14.05 -12.83
CA HIS A 97 3.43 -15.10 -13.33
C HIS A 97 2.44 -14.54 -14.37
N PRO A 98 2.92 -14.08 -15.55
CA PRO A 98 2.09 -13.35 -16.51
C PRO A 98 1.00 -14.19 -17.19
N ASP A 99 1.18 -15.51 -17.28
CA ASP A 99 0.36 -16.39 -18.12
C ASP A 99 -0.77 -17.12 -17.36
N GLY A 100 -0.98 -16.83 -16.08
CA GLY A 100 -1.90 -17.59 -15.24
C GLY A 100 -2.58 -16.78 -14.14
N ARG A 101 -3.64 -17.37 -13.57
CA ARG A 101 -4.27 -16.82 -12.37
C ARG A 101 -3.34 -17.00 -11.18
N VAL A 102 -3.20 -15.96 -10.36
CA VAL A 102 -2.45 -16.04 -9.08
C VAL A 102 -3.38 -15.77 -7.90
N ARG A 103 -3.04 -16.37 -6.75
CA ARG A 103 -3.74 -16.18 -5.48
C ARG A 103 -2.81 -15.57 -4.45
N ILE A 104 -3.28 -14.53 -3.76
CA ILE A 104 -2.52 -13.84 -2.72
C ILE A 104 -3.38 -13.71 -1.47
N ILE A 105 -2.82 -14.01 -0.31
CA ILE A 105 -3.38 -13.54 0.97
C ILE A 105 -2.61 -12.29 1.38
N GLY A 106 -3.30 -11.17 1.57
CA GLY A 106 -2.71 -9.91 2.01
C GLY A 106 -3.36 -9.44 3.31
N GLN A 107 -2.60 -9.33 4.41
CA GLN A 107 -3.13 -8.82 5.68
C GLN A 107 -2.37 -7.55 6.10
N PRO A 108 -2.61 -6.40 5.43
CA PRO A 108 -1.90 -5.16 5.71
C PRO A 108 -2.41 -4.44 6.97
N ILE A 109 -3.59 -4.84 7.46
CA ILE A 109 -4.23 -4.32 8.67
C ILE A 109 -4.28 -5.44 9.72
N TRP A 110 -3.69 -5.17 10.88
CA TRP A 110 -3.71 -6.06 12.04
C TRP A 110 -3.78 -5.23 13.33
N PRO A 111 -4.19 -5.84 14.46
CA PRO A 111 -4.16 -5.20 15.78
C PRO A 111 -2.76 -4.66 16.10
N GLY A 112 -2.65 -3.35 16.27
CA GLY A 112 -1.39 -2.65 16.55
C GLY A 112 -0.95 -1.62 15.50
N ARG A 113 -1.66 -1.48 14.36
CA ARG A 113 -1.44 -0.33 13.46
C ARG A 113 -1.75 0.99 14.18
N SER A 114 -0.85 1.97 14.05
CA SER A 114 -1.05 3.29 14.65
C SER A 114 -2.11 4.10 13.89
N GLU A 115 -2.59 5.19 14.51
CA GLU A 115 -3.48 6.16 13.85
C GLU A 115 -2.80 6.87 12.66
N ASP A 116 -1.46 6.89 12.61
CA ASP A 116 -0.70 7.43 11.47
C ASP A 116 -0.58 6.42 10.33
N GLU A 117 -0.47 5.12 10.64
CA GLU A 117 -0.35 4.06 9.64
C GLU A 117 -1.71 3.68 9.05
N TYR A 118 -2.74 3.60 9.89
CA TYR A 118 -4.04 3.03 9.52
C TYR A 118 -4.67 3.69 8.28
N PRO A 119 -4.73 5.04 8.16
CA PRO A 119 -5.24 5.67 6.94
C PRO A 119 -4.51 5.25 5.66
N ALA A 120 -3.19 5.06 5.71
CA ALA A 120 -2.41 4.60 4.56
C ALA A 120 -2.74 3.15 4.21
N CYS A 121 -3.06 2.31 5.19
CA CYS A 121 -3.55 0.95 4.98
C CYS A 121 -4.92 0.95 4.29
N VAL A 122 -5.87 1.76 4.76
CA VAL A 122 -7.22 1.83 4.16
C VAL A 122 -7.16 2.37 2.73
N GLN A 123 -6.36 3.41 2.49
CA GLN A 123 -6.10 3.89 1.12
C GLN A 123 -5.48 2.80 0.24
N HIS A 124 -4.54 2.01 0.78
CA HIS A 124 -3.95 0.89 0.06
C HIS A 124 -5.00 -0.14 -0.37
N GLU A 125 -5.90 -0.55 0.55
CA GLU A 125 -6.98 -1.49 0.26
C GLU A 125 -7.92 -0.98 -0.85
N ALA A 126 -8.30 0.31 -0.81
CA ALA A 126 -9.11 0.91 -1.86
C ALA A 126 -8.38 0.91 -3.23
N LEU A 127 -7.08 1.20 -3.24
CA LEU A 127 -6.27 1.27 -4.47
C LEU A 127 -5.96 -0.10 -5.08
N ILE A 128 -6.05 -1.20 -4.34
CA ILE A 128 -5.84 -2.55 -4.88
C ILE A 128 -6.82 -2.82 -6.04
N ASN A 129 -8.10 -2.45 -5.89
CA ASN A 129 -9.11 -2.66 -6.92
C ASN A 129 -8.71 -1.99 -8.24
N LEU A 130 -8.26 -0.74 -8.19
CA LEU A 130 -7.81 0.00 -9.38
C LEU A 130 -6.48 -0.55 -9.95
N ALA A 131 -5.56 -0.97 -9.09
CA ALA A 131 -4.24 -1.45 -9.50
C ALA A 131 -4.25 -2.80 -10.20
N PHE A 132 -5.31 -3.59 -10.00
CA PHE A 132 -5.45 -4.95 -10.52
C PHE A 132 -6.61 -5.16 -11.49
N THR A 133 -7.38 -4.12 -11.83
CA THR A 133 -8.44 -4.18 -12.87
C THR A 133 -7.97 -4.92 -14.12
N GLY A 134 -8.76 -5.90 -14.57
CA GLY A 134 -8.50 -6.69 -15.76
C GLY A 134 -7.45 -7.79 -15.60
N ARG A 135 -6.89 -7.99 -14.40
CA ARG A 135 -5.88 -9.02 -14.14
C ARG A 135 -6.49 -10.27 -13.53
N ALA A 136 -5.99 -11.44 -13.93
CA ALA A 136 -6.37 -12.72 -13.31
C ALA A 136 -5.69 -12.90 -11.94
N VAL A 137 -6.10 -12.12 -10.94
CA VAL A 137 -5.54 -12.15 -9.59
C VAL A 137 -6.69 -12.28 -8.61
N THR A 138 -6.52 -13.10 -7.58
CA THR A 138 -7.41 -13.11 -6.41
C THR A 138 -6.61 -12.74 -5.17
N ILE A 139 -7.02 -11.67 -4.48
CA ILE A 139 -6.37 -11.17 -3.26
C ILE A 139 -7.37 -11.31 -2.10
N LEU A 140 -7.11 -12.24 -1.19
CA LEU A 140 -7.91 -12.45 0.01
C LEU A 140 -7.32 -11.64 1.17
N CYS A 141 -8.12 -10.74 1.76
CA CYS A 141 -7.70 -9.91 2.88
C CYS A 141 -8.40 -10.33 4.18
N PRO A 142 -7.70 -10.95 5.15
CA PRO A 142 -8.31 -11.41 6.39
C PRO A 142 -8.35 -10.31 7.47
N TYR A 143 -9.51 -10.11 8.08
CA TYR A 143 -9.78 -9.17 9.16
C TYR A 143 -10.28 -9.91 10.40
N ASP A 144 -9.60 -9.69 11.54
CA ASP A 144 -9.99 -10.26 12.83
C ASP A 144 -11.20 -9.51 13.39
N ALA A 145 -12.37 -10.13 13.35
CA ALA A 145 -13.61 -9.51 13.80
C ALA A 145 -13.74 -9.42 15.34
N ASP A 146 -12.86 -10.10 16.09
CA ASP A 146 -12.83 -10.02 17.56
C ASP A 146 -11.89 -8.90 18.04
N GLU A 147 -10.73 -8.75 17.39
CA GLU A 147 -9.69 -7.82 17.84
C GLU A 147 -9.70 -6.44 17.14
N LEU A 148 -10.27 -6.34 15.93
CA LEU A 148 -10.30 -5.06 15.20
C LEU A 148 -11.49 -4.19 15.62
N HIS A 149 -11.25 -2.88 15.67
CA HIS A 149 -12.30 -1.91 15.95
C HIS A 149 -13.41 -1.98 14.87
N PRO A 150 -14.71 -1.83 15.20
CA PRO A 150 -15.81 -1.92 14.23
C PRO A 150 -15.67 -1.00 13.01
N ARG A 151 -15.03 0.17 13.17
CA ARG A 151 -14.68 1.08 12.06
C ARG A 151 -13.85 0.37 10.97
N VAL A 152 -12.92 -0.49 11.37
CA VAL A 152 -12.03 -1.23 10.46
C VAL A 152 -12.82 -2.22 9.63
N LEU A 153 -13.79 -2.92 10.23
CA LEU A 153 -14.67 -3.83 9.50
C LEU A 153 -15.59 -3.08 8.53
N ALA A 154 -16.06 -1.89 8.91
CA ALA A 154 -16.85 -1.03 8.03
C ALA A 154 -16.01 -0.52 6.84
N ASP A 155 -14.77 -0.10 7.08
CA ASP A 155 -13.84 0.32 6.01
C ASP A 155 -13.47 -0.85 5.10
N ALA A 156 -13.28 -2.05 5.65
CA ALA A 156 -13.08 -3.27 4.87
C ALA A 156 -14.30 -3.54 3.97
N ALA A 157 -15.52 -3.44 4.50
CA ALA A 157 -16.74 -3.57 3.72
C ALA A 157 -16.86 -2.52 2.61
N ALA A 158 -16.37 -1.30 2.83
CA ALA A 158 -16.39 -0.25 1.82
C ALA A 158 -15.29 -0.39 0.75
N THR A 159 -14.21 -1.12 1.03
CA THR A 159 -13.07 -1.30 0.11
C THR A 159 -13.07 -2.63 -0.64
N HIS A 160 -13.84 -3.62 -0.20
CA HIS A 160 -13.88 -4.97 -0.80
C HIS A 160 -15.24 -5.23 -1.46
N PRO A 161 -15.29 -5.60 -2.75
CA PRO A 161 -16.54 -5.89 -3.46
C PRO A 161 -17.24 -7.17 -2.97
N LEU A 162 -16.47 -8.07 -2.32
CA LEU A 162 -16.95 -9.34 -1.77
C LEU A 162 -16.53 -9.44 -0.30
N LEU A 163 -17.42 -9.97 0.52
CA LEU A 163 -17.18 -10.31 1.92
C LEU A 163 -17.38 -11.80 2.12
N ILE A 164 -16.58 -12.38 2.98
CA ILE A 164 -16.66 -13.77 3.42
C ILE A 164 -16.76 -13.74 4.94
N ASP A 165 -17.86 -14.23 5.49
CA ASP A 165 -18.08 -14.38 6.92
C ASP A 165 -18.79 -15.72 7.22
N ASP A 166 -19.42 -15.82 8.40
CA ASP A 166 -20.11 -17.05 8.83
C ASP A 166 -21.29 -17.43 7.93
N ASP A 167 -21.89 -16.47 7.21
CA ASP A 167 -22.99 -16.69 6.27
C ASP A 167 -22.51 -17.05 4.85
N GLY A 168 -21.19 -17.01 4.64
CA GLY A 168 -20.53 -17.34 3.38
C GLY A 168 -20.14 -16.11 2.54
N GLU A 169 -19.80 -16.35 1.28
CA GLU A 169 -19.39 -15.28 0.35
C GLU A 169 -20.60 -14.50 -0.17
N HIS A 170 -20.56 -13.18 -0.08
CA HIS A 170 -21.60 -12.29 -0.59
C HIS A 170 -21.03 -10.93 -1.03
N HIS A 171 -21.78 -10.20 -1.86
CA HIS A 171 -21.40 -8.85 -2.28
C HIS A 171 -21.57 -7.83 -1.15
N SER A 172 -20.59 -6.94 -0.97
CA SER A 172 -20.71 -5.83 -0.04
C SER A 172 -21.67 -4.76 -0.58
N ALA A 173 -22.76 -4.49 0.14
CA ALA A 173 -23.65 -3.38 -0.18
C ALA A 173 -23.03 -1.99 0.13
N ALA A 174 -21.94 -1.96 0.90
CA ALA A 174 -21.23 -0.73 1.29
C ALA A 174 -20.06 -0.39 0.37
N TYR A 175 -19.78 -1.22 -0.65
CA TYR A 175 -18.62 -1.07 -1.53
C TYR A 175 -18.60 0.30 -2.22
N ALA A 176 -17.66 1.15 -1.83
CA ALA A 176 -17.46 2.52 -2.29
C ALA A 176 -15.99 2.95 -2.11
N PRO A 177 -15.03 2.31 -2.81
CA PRO A 177 -13.61 2.55 -2.59
C PRO A 177 -13.16 3.97 -2.97
N GLU A 178 -13.87 4.65 -3.87
CA GLU A 178 -13.63 6.06 -4.20
C GLU A 178 -13.93 6.99 -3.01
N ASP A 179 -15.07 6.80 -2.35
CA ASP A 179 -15.47 7.57 -1.17
C ASP A 179 -14.48 7.38 -0.01
N ILE A 180 -13.99 6.14 0.16
CA ILE A 180 -12.94 5.82 1.12
C ILE A 180 -11.65 6.58 0.81
N ARG A 181 -11.23 6.64 -0.46
CA ARG A 181 -10.03 7.39 -0.85
C ARG A 181 -10.15 8.87 -0.53
N GLU A 182 -11.32 9.47 -0.76
CA GLU A 182 -11.57 10.87 -0.40
C GLU A 182 -11.58 11.09 1.12
N THR A 183 -12.23 10.20 1.86
CA THR A 183 -12.35 10.26 3.33
C THR A 183 -10.99 10.16 4.01
N TYR A 184 -10.12 9.28 3.51
CA TYR A 184 -8.79 9.04 4.06
C TYR A 184 -7.67 9.86 3.42
N ASP A 185 -8.01 10.90 2.63
CA ASP A 185 -7.10 11.94 2.13
C ASP A 185 -7.35 13.34 2.76
N PRO A 186 -7.41 13.47 4.11
CA PRO A 186 -7.46 14.77 4.75
C PRO A 186 -6.08 15.45 4.73
N PRO A 187 -6.02 16.79 4.89
CA PRO A 187 -4.77 17.48 5.18
C PRO A 187 -4.01 16.81 6.34
N LEU A 188 -2.70 16.66 6.19
CA LEU A 188 -1.89 15.99 7.20
C LEU A 188 -1.75 16.88 8.44
N ALA A 189 -2.20 16.39 9.60
CA ALA A 189 -2.05 17.09 10.87
C ALA A 189 -0.58 17.45 11.12
N GLU A 190 -0.32 18.65 11.66
CA GLU A 190 1.06 19.08 11.90
C GLU A 190 1.68 18.25 13.04
N PRO A 191 2.90 17.69 12.84
CA PRO A 191 3.66 17.04 13.91
C PRO A 191 3.95 18.00 15.07
N ASP A 192 3.94 17.50 16.30
CA ASP A 192 4.34 18.28 17.47
C ASP A 192 5.78 18.83 17.35
N GLY A 193 5.98 20.02 17.94
CA GLY A 193 7.27 20.71 17.95
C GLY A 193 7.47 21.68 16.78
N ARG A 194 8.59 22.41 16.80
CA ARG A 194 8.91 23.39 15.76
C ARG A 194 9.75 22.72 14.66
N PRO A 195 9.29 22.72 13.39
CA PRO A 195 10.09 22.16 12.31
C PRO A 195 11.33 23.02 12.02
N VAL A 196 12.36 22.36 11.53
CA VAL A 196 13.36 23.03 10.69
C VAL A 196 12.78 23.19 9.30
N LEU A 197 12.84 24.41 8.75
CA LEU A 197 12.27 24.76 7.47
C LEU A 197 13.35 25.17 6.49
N LEU A 198 13.27 24.65 5.26
CA LEU A 198 14.08 25.06 4.13
C LEU A 198 13.18 25.24 2.91
N ALA A 199 13.07 26.47 2.41
CA ALA A 199 12.54 26.71 1.07
C ALA A 199 13.59 26.32 0.03
N PHE A 200 13.18 25.64 -1.03
CA PHE A 200 14.08 25.20 -2.09
C PHE A 200 13.52 25.43 -3.49
N ASP A 201 14.45 25.58 -4.43
CA ASP A 201 14.24 25.65 -5.88
C ASP A 201 15.38 24.88 -6.59
N GLU A 202 15.50 25.03 -7.91
CA GLU A 202 16.54 24.37 -8.70
C GLU A 202 17.99 24.72 -8.29
N THR A 203 18.19 25.87 -7.63
CA THR A 203 19.51 26.39 -7.29
C THR A 203 20.07 25.81 -5.99
N ASN A 204 19.21 25.30 -5.11
CA ASN A 204 19.60 24.87 -3.76
C ASN A 204 19.10 23.47 -3.37
N LEU A 205 18.68 22.64 -4.33
CA LEU A 205 18.27 21.24 -4.09
C LEU A 205 19.32 20.43 -3.29
N GLY A 206 20.61 20.69 -3.51
CA GLY A 206 21.69 20.06 -2.74
C GLY A 206 21.66 20.39 -1.24
N GLN A 207 21.13 21.56 -0.86
CA GLN A 207 20.97 21.94 0.55
C GLN A 207 19.85 21.14 1.22
N ALA A 208 18.76 20.83 0.51
CA ALA A 208 17.68 19.99 1.02
C ALA A 208 18.17 18.58 1.36
N ARG A 209 18.98 17.97 0.47
CA ARG A 209 19.65 16.69 0.72
C ARG A 209 20.59 16.75 1.91
N ALA A 210 21.47 17.75 1.95
CA ALA A 210 22.45 17.91 3.02
C ALA A 210 21.78 18.10 4.39
N LEU A 211 20.72 18.91 4.45
CA LEU A 211 19.92 19.11 5.65
C LEU A 211 19.29 17.81 6.12
N ALA A 212 18.69 17.03 5.22
CA ALA A 212 18.08 15.76 5.56
C ALA A 212 19.09 14.75 6.13
N ALA A 213 20.25 14.62 5.47
CA ALA A 213 21.32 13.75 5.93
C ALA A 213 21.91 14.21 7.29
N GLU A 214 22.04 15.51 7.52
CA GLU A 214 22.49 16.04 8.82
C GLU A 214 21.51 15.66 9.94
N HIS A 215 20.21 15.90 9.75
CA HIS A 215 19.18 15.59 10.74
C HIS A 215 19.09 14.08 11.01
N ALA A 216 19.19 13.25 9.97
CA ALA A 216 19.24 11.80 10.10
C ALA A 216 20.41 11.32 10.96
N ARG A 217 21.63 11.83 10.71
CA ARG A 217 22.82 11.49 11.52
C ARG A 217 22.69 11.97 12.95
N ARG A 218 22.18 13.19 13.17
CA ARG A 218 22.00 13.76 14.51
C ARG A 218 20.97 13.00 15.33
N ALA A 219 19.97 12.42 14.69
CA ALA A 219 18.97 11.60 15.34
C ALA A 219 19.46 10.16 15.63
N GLY A 220 20.66 9.78 15.16
CA GLY A 220 21.27 8.49 15.46
C GLY A 220 20.99 7.39 14.44
N LEU A 221 20.40 7.71 13.28
CA LEU A 221 20.15 6.72 12.23
C LEU A 221 21.47 6.11 11.72
N ALA A 222 21.42 4.81 11.43
CA ALA A 222 22.52 4.07 10.82
C ALA A 222 22.90 4.64 9.43
N ALA A 223 24.15 4.45 9.00
CA ALA A 223 24.69 5.09 7.80
C ALA A 223 23.93 4.74 6.51
N ASP A 224 23.44 3.50 6.40
CA ASP A 224 22.57 3.04 5.32
C ASP A 224 21.21 3.76 5.34
N ARG A 225 20.59 3.88 6.52
CA ARG A 225 19.33 4.62 6.70
C ARG A 225 19.48 6.12 6.43
N VAL A 226 20.64 6.71 6.72
CA VAL A 226 20.94 8.10 6.33
C VAL A 226 20.95 8.27 4.82
N MET A 227 21.51 7.30 4.07
CA MET A 227 21.45 7.32 2.60
C MET A 227 20.03 7.16 2.07
N ASP A 228 19.22 6.29 2.69
CA ASP A 228 17.80 6.13 2.35
C ASP A 228 17.02 7.44 2.54
N VAL A 229 17.25 8.15 3.67
CA VAL A 229 16.66 9.47 3.94
C VAL A 229 17.07 10.48 2.89
N GLU A 230 18.37 10.57 2.58
CA GLU A 230 18.89 11.53 1.60
C GLU A 230 18.26 11.31 0.23
N LEU A 231 18.17 10.06 -0.21
CA LEU A 231 17.56 9.69 -1.48
C LEU A 231 16.05 9.96 -1.48
N ALA A 232 15.32 9.58 -0.44
CA ALA A 232 13.88 9.85 -0.35
C ALA A 232 13.58 11.35 -0.39
N VAL A 233 14.31 12.17 0.36
CA VAL A 233 14.13 13.63 0.34
C VAL A 233 14.53 14.22 -1.00
N ASN A 234 15.59 13.71 -1.65
CA ASN A 234 15.94 14.12 -3.00
C ASN A 234 14.81 13.86 -3.99
N GLU A 235 14.21 12.67 -3.96
CA GLU A 235 13.11 12.32 -4.87
C GLU A 235 11.86 13.15 -4.61
N MET A 236 11.50 13.39 -3.35
CA MET A 236 10.39 14.29 -3.00
C MET A 236 10.63 15.71 -3.52
N ALA A 237 11.81 16.28 -3.24
CA ALA A 237 12.14 17.64 -3.67
C ALA A 237 12.28 17.74 -5.21
N ALA A 238 12.88 16.76 -5.87
CA ALA A 238 12.97 16.72 -7.34
C ALA A 238 11.59 16.63 -8.00
N ASN A 239 10.65 15.88 -7.42
CA ASN A 239 9.26 15.85 -7.88
C ASN A 239 8.60 17.23 -7.75
N SER A 240 8.83 17.95 -6.64
CA SER A 240 8.31 19.32 -6.49
C SER A 240 8.89 20.30 -7.51
N LEU A 241 10.16 20.14 -7.91
CA LEU A 241 10.73 20.96 -8.97
C LEU A 241 10.11 20.62 -10.34
N ALA A 242 9.99 19.33 -10.66
CA ALA A 242 9.51 18.88 -11.96
C ALA A 242 7.99 19.04 -12.15
N HIS A 243 7.22 18.88 -11.08
CA HIS A 243 5.76 18.76 -11.12
C HIS A 243 5.04 19.71 -10.14
N GLY A 244 5.76 20.29 -9.18
CA GLY A 244 5.23 21.11 -8.08
C GLY A 244 5.25 22.64 -8.29
N GLY A 245 5.63 23.08 -9.50
CA GLY A 245 5.74 24.51 -9.84
C GLY A 245 7.15 25.09 -9.75
N GLY A 246 8.19 24.24 -9.67
CA GLY A 246 9.59 24.65 -9.74
C GLY A 246 10.21 25.04 -8.39
N ALA A 247 9.46 24.93 -7.30
CA ALA A 247 9.92 25.20 -5.95
C ALA A 247 9.11 24.40 -4.93
N GLY A 248 9.61 24.31 -3.70
CA GLY A 248 8.91 23.68 -2.59
C GLY A 248 9.47 24.10 -1.23
N SER A 249 8.91 23.52 -0.18
CA SER A 249 9.43 23.67 1.18
C SER A 249 9.64 22.31 1.83
N LEU A 250 10.85 22.10 2.35
CA LEU A 250 11.20 20.95 3.17
C LEU A 250 11.03 21.33 4.64
N ARG A 251 10.29 20.50 5.38
CA ARG A 251 10.09 20.61 6.82
C ARG A 251 10.58 19.33 7.49
N VAL A 252 11.30 19.48 8.61
CA VAL A 252 11.88 18.36 9.35
C VAL A 252 11.48 18.44 10.81
N TRP A 253 10.93 17.34 11.35
CA TRP A 253 10.64 17.17 12.76
C TRP A 253 11.35 15.94 13.31
N SER A 254 11.68 15.99 14.60
CA SER A 254 12.05 14.81 15.37
C SER A 254 10.92 14.54 16.37
N GLN A 255 10.23 13.43 16.18
CA GLN A 255 9.23 12.89 17.11
C GLN A 255 9.81 11.66 17.80
N ASP A 256 9.28 11.30 18.97
CA ASP A 256 9.84 10.28 19.88
C ASP A 256 10.43 9.04 19.18
N VAL A 257 9.68 8.46 18.23
CA VAL A 257 10.06 7.23 17.50
C VAL A 257 10.28 7.46 16.00
N TYR A 258 10.09 8.68 15.49
CA TYR A 258 10.19 8.98 14.06
C TYR A 258 10.98 10.25 13.79
N LEU A 259 11.83 10.20 12.76
CA LEU A 259 12.27 11.38 12.03
C LEU A 259 11.32 11.61 10.84
N VAL A 260 10.73 12.80 10.79
CA VAL A 260 9.68 13.15 9.83
C VAL A 260 10.21 14.18 8.84
N PHE A 261 10.09 13.89 7.55
CA PHE A 261 10.40 14.80 6.45
C PHE A 261 9.14 15.07 5.66
N GLU A 262 8.79 16.34 5.51
CA GLU A 262 7.66 16.75 4.68
C GLU A 262 8.13 17.69 3.58
N VAL A 263 7.66 17.45 2.36
CA VAL A 263 7.81 18.35 1.24
C VAL A 263 6.43 18.86 0.83
N GLN A 264 6.30 20.18 0.74
CA GLN A 264 5.10 20.86 0.25
C GLN A 264 5.42 21.66 -1.00
N ASP A 265 4.54 21.59 -1.99
CA ASP A 265 4.61 22.35 -3.24
C ASP A 265 3.21 22.73 -3.74
N THR A 266 3.15 23.41 -4.89
CA THR A 266 1.89 23.92 -5.48
C THR A 266 1.30 23.01 -6.56
N GLY A 267 1.95 21.88 -6.82
CA GLY A 267 1.54 20.90 -7.82
C GLY A 267 0.32 20.11 -7.39
N PHE A 268 -0.24 19.39 -8.36
CA PHE A 268 -1.37 18.52 -8.15
C PHE A 268 -1.10 17.16 -8.79
N ILE A 269 -1.11 16.12 -7.96
CA ILE A 269 -1.05 14.75 -8.44
C ILE A 269 -2.47 14.23 -8.65
N SER A 270 -2.85 14.02 -9.91
CA SER A 270 -4.17 13.53 -10.31
C SER A 270 -4.24 12.01 -10.45
N ASP A 271 -3.10 11.35 -10.65
CA ASP A 271 -3.02 9.88 -10.74
C ASP A 271 -3.06 9.26 -9.34
N PRO A 272 -4.11 8.51 -8.97
CA PRO A 272 -4.20 7.88 -7.67
C PRO A 272 -3.26 6.70 -7.47
N LEU A 273 -2.68 6.16 -8.55
CA LEU A 273 -1.70 5.08 -8.50
C LEU A 273 -0.26 5.59 -8.59
N VAL A 274 -0.05 6.90 -8.42
CA VAL A 274 1.29 7.50 -8.32
C VAL A 274 2.16 6.74 -7.32
N GLY A 275 3.31 6.25 -7.77
CA GLY A 275 4.22 5.46 -6.95
C GLY A 275 3.70 4.10 -6.48
N ARG A 276 2.59 3.59 -7.06
CA ARG A 276 2.01 2.27 -6.77
C ARG A 276 2.28 1.24 -7.88
N HIS A 277 2.84 1.66 -9.01
CA HIS A 277 3.25 0.76 -10.08
C HIS A 277 4.74 0.38 -9.96
N PRO A 278 5.11 -0.89 -10.22
CA PRO A 278 6.51 -1.28 -10.31
C PRO A 278 7.27 -0.51 -11.39
N LEU A 279 8.58 -0.36 -11.21
CA LEU A 279 9.46 0.17 -12.26
C LEU A 279 9.49 -0.80 -13.45
N THR A 280 9.14 -0.31 -14.63
CA THR A 280 9.50 -0.95 -15.89
C THR A 280 10.73 -0.24 -16.45
N LEU A 281 11.62 -0.98 -17.10
CA LEU A 281 12.94 -0.49 -17.55
C LEU A 281 12.86 0.66 -18.56
N ASP A 282 11.68 0.90 -19.13
CA ASP A 282 11.35 1.89 -20.17
C ASP A 282 10.68 3.17 -19.64
N MET A 283 10.39 3.28 -18.34
CA MET A 283 9.72 4.47 -17.80
C MET A 283 10.67 5.68 -17.64
N ALA A 284 10.50 6.67 -18.52
CA ALA A 284 11.05 8.01 -18.37
C ALA A 284 10.15 8.86 -17.44
N GLY A 285 10.34 8.73 -16.12
CA GLY A 285 9.65 9.54 -15.11
C GLY A 285 8.80 8.71 -14.13
N GLY A 286 8.19 9.35 -13.14
CA GLY A 286 7.25 8.69 -12.20
C GLY A 286 7.86 7.78 -11.13
N ARG A 287 9.20 7.73 -11.02
CA ARG A 287 9.93 6.83 -10.11
C ARG A 287 9.99 7.37 -8.68
N GLY A 288 9.97 8.70 -8.51
CA GLY A 288 10.30 9.32 -7.23
C GLY A 288 9.37 8.88 -6.09
N VAL A 289 8.04 8.92 -6.28
CA VAL A 289 7.10 8.50 -5.22
C VAL A 289 7.24 7.01 -4.90
N LEU A 290 7.51 6.16 -5.89
CA LEU A 290 7.76 4.74 -5.67
C LEU A 290 9.03 4.52 -4.83
N VAL A 291 10.12 5.22 -5.16
CA VAL A 291 11.39 5.15 -4.41
C VAL A 291 11.18 5.63 -2.97
N VAL A 292 10.46 6.73 -2.78
CA VAL A 292 10.12 7.24 -1.43
C VAL A 292 9.31 6.20 -0.65
N ASN A 293 8.35 5.52 -1.29
CA ASN A 293 7.61 4.42 -0.67
C ASN A 293 8.50 3.24 -0.28
N GLN A 294 9.49 2.90 -1.10
CA GLN A 294 10.41 1.79 -0.85
C GLN A 294 11.35 2.05 0.34
N LEU A 295 11.86 3.28 0.46
CA LEU A 295 12.92 3.64 1.41
C LEU A 295 12.39 4.03 2.79
N SER A 296 11.21 4.64 2.84
CA SER A 296 10.60 5.17 4.07
C SER A 296 9.84 4.08 4.84
N ASP A 297 9.72 4.24 6.15
CA ASP A 297 8.95 3.32 7.00
C ASP A 297 7.44 3.57 6.88
N LEU A 298 7.03 4.81 6.62
CA LEU A 298 5.66 5.20 6.28
C LEU A 298 5.70 6.43 5.37
N VAL A 299 4.82 6.48 4.37
CA VAL A 299 4.58 7.67 3.55
C VAL A 299 3.11 8.04 3.65
N ARG A 300 2.85 9.31 3.94
CA ARG A 300 1.52 9.93 3.86
C ARG A 300 1.56 11.01 2.79
N MET A 301 0.46 11.17 2.08
CA MET A 301 0.32 12.17 1.03
C MET A 301 -1.02 12.85 1.16
N HIS A 302 -1.04 14.13 0.86
CA HIS A 302 -2.26 14.90 0.62
C HIS A 302 -2.10 15.72 -0.66
N THR A 303 -3.04 15.60 -1.60
CA THR A 303 -2.95 16.28 -2.90
C THR A 303 -4.31 16.87 -3.30
N ARG A 304 -4.31 18.15 -3.66
CA ARG A 304 -5.49 18.87 -4.18
C ARG A 304 -5.04 19.84 -5.27
N PRO A 305 -5.95 20.34 -6.11
CA PRO A 305 -5.63 21.45 -7.00
C PRO A 305 -5.03 22.62 -6.21
N GLY A 306 -3.80 23.00 -6.54
CA GLY A 306 -3.06 24.09 -5.88
C GLY A 306 -2.11 23.67 -4.77
N GLY A 307 -1.99 22.38 -4.44
CA GLY A 307 -0.92 21.94 -3.55
C GLY A 307 -0.84 20.44 -3.31
N THR A 308 0.40 19.98 -3.14
CA THR A 308 0.74 18.61 -2.75
C THR A 308 1.62 18.64 -1.51
N THR A 309 1.33 17.76 -0.55
CA THR A 309 2.14 17.50 0.64
C THR A 309 2.51 16.02 0.65
N VAL A 310 3.80 15.72 0.69
CA VAL A 310 4.32 14.36 0.86
C VAL A 310 5.11 14.32 2.16
N ARG A 311 4.74 13.40 3.06
CA ARG A 311 5.40 13.21 4.35
C ARG A 311 5.96 11.80 4.45
N ALA A 312 7.26 11.69 4.67
CA ALA A 312 7.99 10.45 4.88
C ALA A 312 8.43 10.34 6.34
N HIS A 313 8.19 9.17 6.94
CA HIS A 313 8.61 8.82 8.29
C HIS A 313 9.71 7.78 8.26
N PHE A 314 10.72 7.98 9.11
CA PHE A 314 11.83 7.05 9.32
C PHE A 314 11.91 6.72 10.81
N VAL A 315 11.83 5.43 11.16
CA VAL A 315 11.93 4.97 12.55
C VAL A 315 13.34 5.22 13.07
N LEU A 316 13.46 5.76 14.29
CA LEU A 316 14.72 6.01 15.00
C LEU A 316 15.30 4.75 15.65
#